data_AF-A0A5N7BLU1-F1
#
_entry.id   AF-A0A5N7BLU1-F1
#
_cell.length_a   1.000
_cell.length_b   1.000
_cell.length_c   1.000
_cell.angle_alpha   90.00
_cell.angle_beta   90.00
_cell.angle_gamma   90.00
#
_symmetry.space_group_name_H-M   'P 1'
#
loop_
_entity.id
_entity.type
_entity.pdbx_description
1 polymer ?
#
loop_
_entity_poly.entity_id
_entity_poly.type
_entity_poly.pdbx_seq_one_letter_code
_entity_poly.pdbx_strand_id
1 'polypeptide(L)'
;MVGPQEQRLPIVSFAGWYEGQTWSEFLADILSIMLGQLAKNLNRHSKDQEVFIIGFYGQCIYIARGYFTSDIISRAHLKGCKEDDAIEIQFTRGYNLSLKKDWVDAVNALTRLLQYLFSGNAKVGALTHIAARPDTCI
;
A
#
# COMPACT_ATOMS: atom_id res chain seq x y z
N MET A 1 -15.93 -26.06 5.68
CA MET A 1 -16.59 -24.84 5.15
C MET A 1 -15.80 -24.35 3.96
N VAL A 2 -16.37 -24.44 2.75
CA VAL A 2 -15.79 -23.83 1.55
C VAL A 2 -16.42 -22.44 1.45
N GLY A 3 -15.77 -21.44 2.03
CA GLY A 3 -16.13 -20.05 1.78
C GLY A 3 -15.81 -19.67 0.33
N PRO A 4 -16.40 -18.59 -0.22
CA PRO A 4 -15.96 -18.07 -1.50
C PRO A 4 -14.44 -17.88 -1.45
N GLN A 5 -13.73 -18.30 -2.51
CA GLN A 5 -12.30 -18.01 -2.59
C GLN A 5 -12.16 -16.49 -2.51
N GLU A 6 -11.62 -15.98 -1.39
CA GLU A 6 -11.40 -14.55 -1.22
C GLU A 6 -10.51 -14.08 -2.37
N GLN A 7 -11.11 -13.32 -3.27
CA GLN A 7 -10.40 -12.79 -4.41
C GLN A 7 -9.41 -11.76 -3.88
N ARG A 8 -8.11 -12.04 -4.07
CA ARG A 8 -7.04 -11.08 -3.75
C ARG A 8 -7.18 -9.93 -4.73
N LEU A 9 -7.44 -8.74 -4.19
CA LEU A 9 -7.61 -7.53 -4.98
C LEU A 9 -6.47 -6.57 -4.67
N PRO A 10 -5.81 -6.02 -5.70
CA PRO A 10 -4.85 -4.94 -5.53
C PRO A 10 -5.59 -3.65 -5.16
N ILE A 11 -5.86 -3.45 -3.87
CA ILE A 11 -6.56 -2.27 -3.38
C ILE A 11 -5.51 -1.17 -3.11
N VAL A 12 -5.68 -0.01 -3.73
CA VAL A 12 -5.01 1.21 -3.29
C VAL A 12 -5.94 1.89 -2.29
N SER A 13 -5.58 1.87 -1.01
CA SER A 13 -6.40 2.47 0.03
C SER A 13 -6.18 3.97 0.10
N PHE A 14 -7.22 4.67 0.53
CA PHE A 14 -7.17 6.10 0.82
C PHE A 14 -7.27 6.31 2.34
N ALA A 15 -6.42 7.16 2.90
CA ALA A 15 -6.40 7.48 4.33
C ALA A 15 -6.47 9.00 4.53
N GLY A 16 -7.46 9.47 5.27
CA GLY A 16 -7.64 10.90 5.55
C GLY A 16 -7.16 11.24 6.95
N TRP A 17 -6.52 12.39 7.08
CA TRP A 17 -6.29 13.03 8.37
C TRP A 17 -7.59 13.60 8.92
N TYR A 18 -7.85 13.40 10.21
CA TYR A 18 -9.00 13.98 10.90
C TYR A 18 -8.55 15.10 11.85
N GLU A 19 -9.40 16.12 12.04
CA GLU A 19 -9.09 17.23 12.93
C GLU A 19 -8.86 16.74 14.38
N GLY A 20 -7.77 17.19 15.00
CA GLY A 20 -7.35 16.77 16.34
C GLY A 20 -6.47 15.51 16.39
N GLN A 21 -6.26 14.82 15.27
CA GLN A 21 -5.32 13.70 15.19
C GLN A 21 -3.88 14.18 15.38
N THR A 22 -3.00 13.33 15.88
CA THR A 22 -1.54 13.56 15.92
C THR A 22 -0.85 12.84 14.77
N TRP A 23 0.37 13.29 14.43
CA TRP A 23 1.14 12.64 13.36
C TRP A 23 1.38 11.15 13.63
N SER A 24 1.65 10.79 14.89
CA SER A 24 1.82 9.39 15.31
C SER A 24 0.55 8.56 15.14
N GLU A 25 -0.62 9.10 15.48
CA GLU A 25 -1.89 8.38 15.32
C GLU A 25 -2.20 8.16 13.84
N PHE A 26 -1.94 9.16 13.01
CA PHE A 26 -2.13 9.02 11.58
C PHE A 26 -1.17 8.02 10.94
N LEU A 27 0.09 8.03 11.34
CA LEU A 27 1.04 6.99 10.91
C LEU A 27 0.61 5.60 11.37
N ALA A 28 0.07 5.48 12.58
CA ALA A 28 -0.47 4.21 13.10
C ALA A 28 -1.67 3.73 12.27
N ASP A 29 -2.57 4.63 11.84
CA ASP A 29 -3.69 4.29 10.95
C ASP A 29 -3.19 3.81 9.58
N ILE A 30 -2.24 4.55 8.98
CA ILE A 30 -1.62 4.18 7.71
C ILE A 30 -0.99 2.79 7.82
N LEU A 31 -0.19 2.55 8.86
CA LEU A 31 0.45 1.26 9.09
C LEU A 31 -0.59 0.16 9.30
N SER A 32 -1.65 0.41 10.06
CA SER A 32 -2.74 -0.55 10.31
C SER A 32 -3.44 -0.95 9.01
N ILE A 33 -3.74 0.02 8.14
CA ILE A 33 -4.31 -0.23 6.81
C ILE A 33 -3.33 -1.04 5.96
N MET A 34 -2.04 -0.68 5.96
CA MET A 34 -1.03 -1.40 5.19
C MET A 34 -0.93 -2.87 5.63
N LEU A 35 -0.92 -3.12 6.94
CA LEU A 35 -0.87 -4.47 7.50
C LEU A 35 -2.13 -5.27 7.16
N GLY A 36 -3.32 -4.66 7.20
CA GLY A 36 -4.56 -5.31 6.78
C GLY A 36 -4.54 -5.72 5.30
N GLN A 37 -4.06 -4.82 4.43
CA GLN A 37 -3.89 -5.12 3.01
C GLN A 37 -2.83 -6.20 2.76
N LEU A 38 -1.72 -6.16 3.49
CA LEU A 38 -0.66 -7.16 3.43
C LEU A 38 -1.20 -8.54 3.83
N ALA A 39 -1.90 -8.62 4.96
CA ALA A 39 -2.48 -9.87 5.47
C ALA A 39 -3.47 -10.48 4.47
N LYS A 40 -4.32 -9.65 3.84
CA LYS A 40 -5.29 -10.11 2.83
C LYS A 40 -4.62 -10.60 1.54
N ASN A 41 -3.49 -10.01 1.16
CA ASN A 41 -2.82 -10.29 -0.11
C ASN A 41 -1.62 -11.25 0.02
N LEU A 42 -1.33 -11.72 1.23
CA LEU A 42 -0.24 -12.66 1.47
C LEU A 42 -0.47 -13.96 0.68
N ASN A 43 0.57 -14.42 -0.02
CA ASN A 43 0.57 -15.74 -0.64
C ASN A 43 1.47 -16.70 0.15
N ARG A 44 1.22 -18.01 0.05
CA ARG A 44 2.00 -19.07 0.73
C ARG A 44 3.50 -19.05 0.39
N HIS A 45 3.89 -18.36 -0.67
CA HIS A 45 5.28 -18.20 -1.10
C HIS A 45 5.70 -16.78 -0.75
N SER A 46 6.13 -16.58 0.50
CA SER A 46 6.47 -15.29 1.11
C SER A 46 7.60 -14.61 0.34
N LYS A 47 7.26 -13.81 -0.67
CA LYS A 47 8.18 -12.85 -1.31
C LYS A 47 8.01 -11.49 -0.64
N ASP A 48 8.99 -10.62 -0.79
CA ASP A 48 8.86 -9.22 -0.39
C ASP A 48 7.58 -8.61 -0.96
N GLN A 49 6.93 -7.74 -0.19
CA GLN A 49 5.67 -7.12 -0.52
C GLN A 49 5.75 -5.60 -0.46
N GLU A 50 5.03 -4.95 -1.36
CA GLU A 50 4.78 -3.52 -1.34
C GLU A 50 3.30 -3.26 -1.06
N VAL A 51 3.04 -2.22 -0.29
CA VAL A 51 1.70 -1.73 -0.03
C VAL A 51 1.66 -0.23 -0.24
N PHE A 52 0.66 0.26 -0.96
CA PHE A 52 0.53 1.67 -1.31
C PHE A 52 -0.75 2.26 -0.75
N ILE A 53 -0.64 3.45 -0.15
CA ILE A 53 -1.76 4.23 0.36
C ILE A 53 -1.67 5.64 -0.21
N ILE A 54 -2.82 6.19 -0.61
CA ILE A 54 -2.96 7.61 -0.93
C ILE A 54 -3.48 8.31 0.31
N GLY A 55 -2.65 9.13 0.92
CA GLY A 55 -3.02 9.82 2.14
C GLY A 55 -3.35 11.29 1.90
N PHE A 56 -4.28 11.81 2.70
CA PHE A 56 -4.69 13.21 2.71
C PHE A 56 -4.32 13.83 4.05
N TYR A 57 -3.58 14.92 4.02
CA TYR A 57 -3.27 15.73 5.19
C TYR A 57 -3.56 17.19 4.88
N GLY A 58 -4.65 17.71 5.45
CA GLY A 58 -5.17 19.02 5.07
C GLY A 58 -5.46 19.10 3.57
N GLN A 59 -4.83 20.05 2.88
CA GLN A 59 -4.95 20.22 1.42
C GLN A 59 -3.93 19.40 0.62
N CYS A 60 -3.08 18.62 1.29
CA CYS A 60 -2.02 17.87 0.65
C CYS A 60 -2.41 16.40 0.43
N ILE A 61 -2.13 15.88 -0.76
CA ILE A 61 -2.06 14.44 -1.03
C ILE A 61 -0.62 13.98 -0.94
N TYR A 62 -0.39 12.78 -0.44
CA TYR A 62 0.87 12.07 -0.56
C TYR A 62 0.63 10.61 -0.94
N ILE A 63 1.63 9.96 -1.53
CA ILE A 63 1.64 8.52 -1.76
C ILE A 63 2.59 7.91 -0.73
N ALA A 64 2.08 7.03 0.11
CA ALA A 64 2.85 6.26 1.06
C ALA A 64 3.12 4.86 0.49
N ARG A 65 4.36 4.38 0.65
CA ARG A 65 4.81 3.04 0.26
C ARG A 65 5.38 2.34 1.50
N GLY A 66 4.73 1.25 1.91
CA GLY A 66 5.30 0.30 2.87
C GLY A 66 6.02 -0.82 2.14
N TYR A 67 7.26 -1.09 2.51
CA TYR A 67 8.05 -2.19 1.98
C TYR A 67 8.28 -3.26 3.05
N PHE A 68 7.71 -4.44 2.84
CA PHE A 68 7.72 -5.55 3.79
C PHE A 68 8.56 -6.68 3.23
N THR A 69 9.74 -6.92 3.81
CA THR A 69 10.59 -8.02 3.35
C THR A 69 9.99 -9.37 3.73
N SER A 70 10.28 -10.38 2.93
CA SER A 70 9.93 -11.78 3.22
C SER A 70 10.44 -12.24 4.58
N ASP A 71 11.59 -11.74 5.04
CA ASP A 71 12.14 -12.01 6.37
C ASP A 71 11.25 -11.42 7.48
N ILE A 72 10.90 -10.13 7.40
CA ILE A 72 10.02 -9.48 8.37
C ILE A 72 8.67 -10.20 8.43
N ILE A 73 8.08 -10.50 7.28
CA ILE A 73 6.80 -11.23 7.18
C ILE A 73 6.90 -12.61 7.85
N SER A 74 7.94 -13.38 7.49
CA SER A 74 8.14 -14.73 8.04
C SER A 74 8.38 -14.71 9.54
N ARG A 75 9.20 -13.77 10.04
CA ARG A 75 9.47 -13.61 11.47
C ARG A 75 8.21 -13.20 12.22
N ALA A 76 7.47 -12.21 11.73
CA ALA A 76 6.22 -11.76 12.34
C ALA A 76 5.18 -12.89 12.41
N HIS A 77 5.07 -13.71 11.36
CA HIS A 77 4.14 -14.84 11.33
C HIS A 77 4.52 -15.96 12.32
N LEU A 78 5.81 -16.26 12.47
CA LEU A 78 6.29 -17.38 13.30
C LEU A 78 6.50 -17.00 14.77
N LYS A 79 6.91 -15.77 15.05
CA LYS A 79 7.40 -15.33 16.37
C LYS A 79 6.70 -14.07 16.90
N GLY A 80 5.81 -13.46 16.11
CA GLY A 80 5.30 -12.11 16.38
C GLY A 80 6.33 -11.03 16.05
N CYS A 81 5.92 -9.76 16.21
CA CYS A 81 6.79 -8.60 16.05
C CYS A 81 7.54 -8.30 17.35
N LYS A 82 8.82 -7.94 17.24
CA LYS A 82 9.63 -7.39 18.33
C LYS A 82 9.50 -5.87 18.37
N GLU A 83 9.80 -5.27 19.52
CA GLU A 83 9.85 -3.80 19.65
C GLU A 83 10.83 -3.15 18.66
N ASP A 84 11.94 -3.82 18.37
CA ASP A 84 12.97 -3.34 17.42
C ASP A 84 12.65 -3.66 15.95
N ASP A 85 11.54 -4.33 15.65
CA ASP A 85 11.17 -4.59 14.25
C ASP A 85 10.68 -3.29 13.60
N ALA A 86 11.57 -2.66 12.82
CA ALA A 86 11.25 -1.48 12.04
C ALA A 86 10.72 -1.84 10.65
N ILE A 87 9.68 -1.14 10.22
CA ILE A 87 9.18 -1.18 8.85
C ILE A 87 9.44 0.19 8.22
N GLU A 88 10.06 0.19 7.05
CA GLU A 88 10.27 1.42 6.30
C GLU A 88 8.97 1.81 5.58
N ILE A 89 8.47 3.01 5.91
CA ILE A 89 7.37 3.66 5.20
C ILE A 89 7.94 4.91 4.52
N GLN A 90 7.90 4.91 3.20
CA GLN A 90 8.33 6.04 2.38
C GLN A 90 7.12 6.88 1.98
N PHE A 91 7.29 8.20 2.01
CA PHE A 91 6.29 9.16 1.58
C PHE A 91 6.83 9.97 0.42
N THR A 92 5.99 10.26 -0.57
CA THR A 92 6.29 11.36 -1.48
C THR A 92 6.27 12.68 -0.72
N ARG A 93 6.77 13.75 -1.35
CA ARG A 93 6.39 15.10 -0.92
C ARG A 93 4.86 15.23 -0.87
N GLY A 94 4.36 16.11 -0.02
CA GLY A 94 2.96 16.54 -0.08
C GLY A 94 2.72 17.36 -1.35
N TYR A 95 1.63 17.07 -2.05
CA TYR A 95 1.14 17.84 -3.18
C TYR A 95 -0.06 18.67 -2.72
N ASN A 96 0.09 19.98 -2.59
CA ASN A 96 -1.01 20.86 -2.21
C ASN A 96 -1.97 21.07 -3.38
N LEU A 97 -3.17 20.49 -3.27
CA LEU A 97 -4.15 20.48 -4.36
C LEU A 97 -4.74 21.86 -4.67
N SER A 98 -4.58 22.84 -3.78
CA SER A 98 -4.95 24.23 -4.02
C SER A 98 -4.01 24.94 -5.00
N LEU A 99 -2.85 24.36 -5.31
CA LEU A 99 -1.87 24.91 -6.24
C LEU A 99 -1.92 24.14 -7.57
N LYS A 100 -2.16 24.85 -8.68
CA LYS A 100 -2.25 24.25 -10.03
C LYS A 100 -1.05 23.35 -10.36
N LYS A 101 0.16 23.77 -10.02
CA LYS A 101 1.39 23.00 -10.26
C LYS A 101 1.36 21.67 -9.51
N ASP A 102 1.04 21.72 -8.21
CA ASP A 102 1.00 20.52 -7.38
C ASP A 102 -0.16 19.61 -7.74
N TRP A 103 -1.27 20.15 -8.23
CA TRP A 103 -2.35 19.34 -8.81
C TRP A 103 -1.86 18.50 -9.99
N VAL A 104 -1.14 19.12 -10.94
CA VAL A 104 -0.55 18.40 -12.09
C VAL A 104 0.47 17.37 -11.64
N ASP A 105 1.35 17.73 -10.69
CA ASP A 105 2.35 16.81 -10.16
C ASP A 105 1.72 15.62 -9.41
N ALA A 106 0.63 15.85 -8.66
CA ALA A 106 -0.12 14.80 -7.97
C ALA A 106 -0.74 13.81 -8.96
N VAL A 107 -1.40 14.30 -10.01
CA VAL A 107 -1.98 13.46 -11.07
C VAL A 107 -0.90 12.65 -11.79
N ASN A 108 0.26 13.26 -12.07
CA ASN A 108 1.40 12.57 -12.66
C ASN A 108 1.94 11.46 -11.74
N ALA A 109 2.07 11.72 -10.44
CA ALA A 109 2.50 10.74 -9.46
C ALA A 109 1.53 9.57 -9.35
N LEU A 110 0.22 9.85 -9.31
CA LEU A 110 -0.84 8.82 -9.30
C LEU A 110 -0.82 7.98 -10.58
N THR A 111 -0.66 8.62 -11.74
CA THR A 111 -0.57 7.90 -13.04
C THR A 111 0.64 6.96 -13.05
N ARG A 112 1.79 7.42 -12.58
CA ARG A 112 3.01 6.60 -12.47
C ARG A 112 2.84 5.44 -11.49
N LEU A 113 2.14 5.65 -10.37
CA LEU A 113 1.81 4.58 -9.44
C LEU A 113 0.97 3.51 -10.12
N LEU A 114 -0.11 3.89 -10.82
CA LEU A 114 -0.95 2.93 -11.54
C LEU A 114 -0.14 2.18 -12.60
N GLN A 115 0.65 2.87 -13.42
CA GLN A 115 1.55 2.24 -14.40
C GLN A 115 2.52 1.25 -13.74
N TYR A 116 3.10 1.62 -12.60
CA TYR A 116 4.01 0.74 -11.85
C TYR A 116 3.29 -0.52 -11.38
N LEU A 117 2.09 -0.40 -10.81
CA LEU A 117 1.27 -1.53 -10.37
C LEU A 117 1.02 -2.52 -11.53
N PHE A 118 0.71 -2.01 -12.73
CA PHE A 118 0.48 -2.85 -13.92
C PHE A 118 1.74 -3.29 -14.66
N SER A 119 2.93 -2.83 -14.26
CA SER A 119 4.18 -3.12 -14.99
C SER A 119 4.68 -4.56 -14.83
N GLY A 120 4.09 -5.35 -13.92
CA GLY A 120 4.59 -6.69 -13.54
C GLY A 120 5.79 -6.65 -12.59
N ASN A 121 6.39 -5.48 -12.35
CA ASN A 121 7.50 -5.32 -11.40
C ASN A 121 7.03 -5.03 -9.97
N ALA A 122 5.78 -4.59 -9.80
CA ALA A 122 5.22 -4.30 -8.50
C ALA A 122 5.17 -5.56 -7.62
N LYS A 123 5.73 -5.45 -6.42
CA LYS A 123 5.76 -6.54 -5.44
C LYS A 123 4.44 -6.61 -4.66
N VAL A 124 3.30 -6.60 -5.37
CA VAL A 124 1.97 -6.67 -4.76
C VAL A 124 1.41 -8.07 -4.99
N GLY A 125 1.25 -8.87 -3.94
CA GLY A 125 0.88 -10.28 -4.04
C GLY A 125 -0.38 -10.54 -4.88
N ALA A 126 -1.38 -9.66 -4.81
CA ALA A 126 -2.58 -9.75 -5.63
C ALA A 126 -2.33 -9.61 -7.14
N LEU A 127 -1.35 -8.80 -7.55
CA LEU A 127 -1.04 -8.52 -8.96
C LEU A 127 -0.26 -9.64 -9.63
N THR A 128 0.48 -10.44 -8.86
CA THR A 128 1.26 -11.57 -9.40
C THR A 128 0.40 -12.59 -10.15
N HIS A 129 -0.90 -12.68 -9.85
CA HIS A 129 -1.84 -13.56 -10.55
C HIS A 129 -2.54 -12.90 -11.75
N ILE A 130 -2.68 -11.56 -11.77
CA ILE A 130 -3.31 -10.83 -12.87
C ILE A 130 -2.41 -10.86 -14.11
N ALA A 131 -1.10 -10.67 -13.93
CA ALA A 131 -0.13 -10.75 -15.03
C ALA A 131 -0.04 -12.15 -15.69
N ALA A 132 -0.56 -13.20 -15.04
CA ALA A 132 -0.56 -14.57 -15.54
C ALA A 132 -1.85 -14.97 -16.29
N ARG A 133 -2.88 -14.12 -16.32
CA ARG A 133 -4.09 -14.31 -17.13
C ARG A 133 -4.19 -13.18 -18.16
N PRO A 134 -3.80 -13.42 -19.43
CA PRO A 134 -3.82 -12.38 -20.46
C PRO A 134 -5.24 -11.90 -20.82
N ASP A 135 -6.26 -12.71 -20.56
CA ASP A 135 -7.59 -12.49 -21.11
C ASP A 135 -8.66 -12.56 -20.03
N THR A 136 -9.08 -11.41 -19.51
CA THR A 136 -10.48 -11.09 -19.18
C THR A 136 -10.56 -9.64 -18.71
N CYS A 137 -10.74 -8.72 -19.66
CA CYS A 137 -11.48 -7.49 -19.40
C CYS A 137 -12.85 -7.67 -20.08
N ILE A 138 -13.93 -7.59 -19.30
CA ILE A 138 -15.27 -7.23 -19.78
C ILE A 138 -15.47 -5.78 -19.37
#